data_AF-A0AAP5YCZ4-F1
#
_entry.id   AF-A0AAP5YCZ4-F1
#
_cell.length_a   1.000
_cell.length_b   1.000
_cell.length_c   1.000
_cell.angle_alpha   90.00
_cell.angle_beta   90.00
_cell.angle_gamma   90.00
#
_symmetry.space_group_name_H-M   'P 1'
#
loop_
_entity.id
_entity.type
_entity.pdbx_description
1 polymer ?
#
loop_
_entity_poly.entity_id
_entity_poly.type
_entity_poly.pdbx_seq_one_letter_code
_entity_poly.pdbx_strand_id
1 'polypeptide(L)'
;TYSVVWTTLMGVIPALIVFKVKLQPQRGQWLRFVLTKLVAMLASLAVIAVIAGLYYQDYASVGRNNSYLKKMIIPTQYVYSATSYVKENYLTTPQPYREIGTDAQQSPTALQQAQDKPTLLVFVVGETARTQNYQLNGYERETNPYTSQLDVISFKDVASCGTATAVSVPCMFSQLTRNQFDRKQADNQDNALDIMQRAGIDLLWKENDGGDKEVAHKIKKIEVDRKQQNALCNGQTCYDMALLSDFDQEVSNMNGNRVVAMHLIGSHGPTYFQRYPKEKAFFQPDCPRADIENCSVEEIVNTYDNTIRYTDFVLEQTINKLK
;
A
#
# COMPACT_ATOMS: atom_id res chain seq x y z
N THR A 1 -10.87 12.69 -18.05
CA THR A 1 -11.53 12.74 -19.38
C THR A 1 -10.98 11.70 -20.35
N TYR A 2 -9.65 11.59 -20.50
CA TYR A 2 -9.01 10.58 -21.37
C TYR A 2 -9.43 9.14 -21.06
N SER A 3 -9.36 8.70 -19.79
CA SER A 3 -9.72 7.32 -19.41
C SER A 3 -11.17 6.97 -19.73
N VAL A 4 -12.09 7.94 -19.62
CA VAL A 4 -13.50 7.76 -20.00
C VAL A 4 -13.61 7.57 -21.50
N VAL A 5 -13.00 8.45 -22.30
CA VAL A 5 -13.00 8.34 -23.77
C VAL A 5 -12.40 7.02 -24.23
N TRP A 6 -11.25 6.62 -23.68
CA TRP A 6 -10.59 5.36 -24.01
C TRP A 6 -11.49 4.16 -23.69
N THR A 7 -12.07 4.11 -22.49
CA THR A 7 -12.95 3.03 -22.06
C THR A 7 -14.21 2.95 -22.93
N THR A 8 -14.78 4.09 -23.31
CA THR A 8 -15.93 4.14 -24.19
C THR A 8 -15.60 3.64 -25.60
N LEU A 9 -14.52 4.12 -26.20
CA LEU A 9 -14.14 3.80 -27.58
C LEU A 9 -13.61 2.38 -27.73
N MET A 10 -12.77 1.90 -26.81
CA MET A 10 -12.09 0.60 -26.92
C MET A 10 -12.77 -0.52 -26.13
N GLY A 11 -13.69 -0.19 -25.23
CA GLY A 11 -14.45 -1.16 -24.43
C GLY A 11 -15.93 -1.17 -24.78
N VAL A 12 -16.64 -0.09 -24.46
CA VAL A 12 -18.12 -0.03 -24.52
C VAL A 12 -18.64 -0.17 -25.94
N ILE A 13 -18.10 0.61 -26.89
CA ILE A 13 -18.56 0.59 -28.29
C ILE A 13 -18.34 -0.80 -28.93
N PRO A 14 -17.14 -1.40 -28.89
CA PRO A 14 -16.92 -2.75 -29.40
C PRO A 14 -17.84 -3.79 -28.74
N ALA A 15 -18.05 -3.71 -27.41
CA ALA A 15 -18.96 -4.60 -26.71
C ALA A 15 -20.41 -4.46 -27.19
N LEU A 16 -20.90 -3.24 -27.41
CA LEU A 16 -22.24 -2.99 -27.95
C LEU A 16 -22.38 -3.47 -29.40
N ILE A 17 -21.33 -3.33 -30.22
CA ILE A 17 -21.32 -3.86 -31.59
C ILE A 17 -21.46 -5.39 -31.54
N VAL A 18 -20.65 -6.08 -30.73
CA VAL A 18 -20.72 -7.54 -30.55
C VAL A 18 -22.08 -7.96 -30.00
N PHE A 19 -22.63 -7.24 -29.01
CA PHE A 19 -23.95 -7.51 -28.43
C PHE A 19 -25.09 -7.41 -29.47
N LYS A 20 -24.98 -6.49 -30.44
CA LYS A 20 -25.97 -6.33 -31.51
C LYS A 20 -25.87 -7.38 -32.63
N VAL A 21 -24.81 -8.20 -32.64
CA VAL A 21 -24.67 -9.27 -33.64
C VAL A 21 -25.75 -10.32 -33.42
N LYS A 22 -26.66 -10.45 -34.40
CA LYS A 22 -27.69 -11.49 -34.38
C LYS A 22 -27.07 -12.85 -34.70
N LEU A 23 -27.00 -13.72 -33.71
CA LEU A 23 -26.55 -15.10 -33.89
C LEU A 23 -27.62 -15.89 -34.67
N GLN A 24 -27.21 -16.54 -35.76
CA GLN A 24 -28.09 -17.41 -36.53
C GLN A 24 -28.30 -18.74 -35.80
N PRO A 25 -29.55 -19.12 -35.47
CA PRO A 25 -29.82 -20.35 -34.73
C PRO A 25 -29.59 -21.59 -35.61
N GLN A 26 -28.65 -22.44 -35.20
CA GLN A 26 -28.31 -23.71 -35.86
C GLN A 26 -29.26 -24.84 -35.39
N ARG A 27 -30.55 -24.77 -35.75
CA ARG A 27 -31.54 -25.80 -35.35
C ARG A 27 -31.22 -27.15 -36.02
N GLY A 28 -31.18 -28.22 -35.23
CA GLY A 28 -30.98 -29.59 -35.70
C GLY A 28 -29.53 -30.00 -36.03
N GLN A 29 -28.54 -29.10 -35.89
CA GLN A 29 -27.14 -29.36 -36.27
C GLN A 29 -26.14 -29.13 -35.11
N TRP A 30 -26.59 -29.27 -33.86
CA TRP A 30 -25.77 -28.96 -32.68
C TRP A 30 -24.42 -29.70 -32.69
N LEU A 31 -24.41 -30.97 -33.10
CA LEU A 31 -23.20 -31.79 -33.15
C LEU A 31 -22.20 -31.25 -34.19
N ARG A 32 -22.68 -30.89 -35.39
CA ARG A 32 -21.85 -30.29 -36.45
C ARG A 32 -21.31 -28.93 -36.02
N PHE A 33 -22.12 -28.12 -35.34
CA PHE A 33 -21.69 -26.82 -34.80
C PHE A 33 -20.57 -26.99 -33.77
N VAL A 34 -20.76 -27.85 -32.76
CA VAL A 34 -19.77 -28.12 -31.71
C VAL A 34 -18.48 -28.66 -32.33
N LEU A 35 -18.58 -29.63 -33.25
CA LEU A 35 -17.42 -30.24 -33.89
C LEU A 35 -16.65 -29.21 -34.74
N THR A 36 -17.34 -28.36 -35.50
CA THR A 36 -16.70 -27.29 -36.28
C THR A 36 -15.97 -26.29 -35.38
N LYS A 37 -16.56 -25.90 -34.25
CA LYS A 37 -15.92 -25.01 -33.28
C LYS A 37 -14.72 -25.67 -32.59
N LEU A 38 -14.83 -26.93 -32.19
CA LEU A 38 -13.72 -27.71 -31.62
C LEU A 38 -12.56 -27.82 -32.61
N VAL A 39 -12.83 -28.20 -33.86
CA VAL A 39 -11.80 -28.29 -34.92
C VAL A 39 -11.14 -26.93 -35.14
N ALA A 40 -11.92 -25.84 -35.22
CA ALA A 40 -11.36 -24.50 -35.38
C ALA A 40 -10.47 -24.10 -34.18
N MET A 41 -10.89 -24.39 -32.94
CA MET A 41 -10.08 -24.12 -31.76
C MET A 41 -8.80 -24.95 -31.73
N LEU A 42 -8.88 -26.24 -32.05
CA LEU A 42 -7.72 -27.13 -32.13
C LEU A 42 -6.76 -26.71 -33.24
N ALA A 43 -7.27 -26.28 -34.39
CA ALA A 43 -6.45 -25.75 -35.48
C ALA A 43 -5.71 -24.47 -35.05
N SER A 44 -6.39 -23.54 -34.38
CA SER A 44 -5.74 -22.34 -33.81
C SER A 44 -4.66 -22.70 -32.79
N LEU A 45 -4.93 -23.66 -31.90
CA LEU A 45 -3.93 -24.16 -30.94
C LEU A 45 -2.75 -24.83 -31.62
N ALA A 46 -2.97 -25.59 -32.70
CA ALA A 46 -1.91 -26.19 -33.49
C ALA A 46 -1.04 -25.13 -34.16
N VAL A 47 -1.63 -24.08 -34.74
CA VAL A 47 -0.88 -22.94 -35.30
C VAL A 47 -0.02 -22.26 -34.24
N ILE A 48 -0.60 -21.98 -33.05
CA ILE A 48 0.14 -21.41 -31.93
C ILE A 48 1.29 -22.33 -31.51
N ALA A 49 1.05 -23.64 -31.41
CA ALA A 49 2.06 -24.61 -31.01
C ALA A 49 3.20 -24.71 -32.04
N VAL A 50 2.90 -24.65 -33.34
CA VAL A 50 3.92 -24.61 -34.40
C VAL A 50 4.77 -23.35 -34.28
N ILE A 51 4.15 -22.17 -34.14
CA ILE A 51 4.88 -20.91 -33.95
C ILE A 51 5.74 -20.97 -32.68
N ALA A 52 5.16 -21.39 -31.56
CA ALA A 52 5.87 -21.50 -30.29
C ALA A 52 7.01 -22.52 -30.34
N GLY A 53 6.86 -23.61 -31.10
CA GLY A 53 7.90 -24.62 -31.30
C GLY A 53 9.06 -24.08 -32.15
N LEU A 54 8.76 -23.38 -33.25
CA LEU A 54 9.78 -22.77 -34.11
C LEU A 54 10.60 -21.69 -33.38
N TYR A 55 9.98 -20.92 -32.48
CA TYR A 55 10.62 -19.85 -31.70
C TYR A 55 10.81 -20.22 -30.22
N TYR A 56 10.95 -21.52 -29.91
CA TYR A 56 10.96 -21.99 -28.52
C TYR A 56 12.05 -21.33 -27.67
N GLN A 57 13.27 -21.19 -28.19
CA GLN A 57 14.38 -20.60 -27.45
C GLN A 57 14.10 -19.13 -27.08
N ASP A 58 13.54 -18.36 -28.00
CA ASP A 58 13.19 -16.95 -27.78
C ASP A 58 12.07 -16.83 -26.74
N TYR A 59 10.98 -17.58 -26.92
CA TYR A 59 9.87 -17.59 -25.96
C TYR A 59 10.29 -18.07 -24.57
N ALA A 60 11.14 -19.10 -24.50
CA ALA A 60 11.64 -19.62 -23.22
C ALA A 60 12.61 -18.65 -22.54
N SER A 61 13.41 -17.90 -23.29
CA SER A 61 14.31 -16.87 -22.76
C SER A 61 13.50 -15.68 -22.24
N VAL A 62 12.62 -15.13 -23.07
CA VAL A 62 11.76 -13.98 -22.70
C VAL A 62 10.86 -14.35 -21.52
N GLY A 63 10.21 -15.51 -21.56
CA GLY A 63 9.29 -15.95 -20.50
C GLY A 63 9.96 -16.21 -19.14
N ARG A 64 11.25 -16.59 -19.12
CA ARG A 64 12.04 -16.77 -17.90
C ARG A 64 12.53 -15.44 -17.33
N ASN A 65 13.01 -14.55 -18.20
CA ASN A 65 13.60 -13.28 -17.78
C ASN A 65 12.56 -12.18 -17.53
N ASN A 66 11.37 -12.31 -18.11
CA ASN A 66 10.31 -11.29 -18.08
C ASN A 66 8.96 -11.87 -17.63
N SER A 67 8.95 -12.57 -16.50
CA SER A 67 7.76 -13.25 -15.96
C SER A 67 6.56 -12.31 -15.75
N TYR A 68 6.79 -11.01 -15.58
CA TYR A 68 5.77 -9.96 -15.45
C TYR A 68 4.91 -9.80 -16.71
N LEU A 69 5.41 -10.14 -17.91
CA LEU A 69 4.64 -10.05 -19.16
C LEU A 69 3.36 -10.89 -19.13
N LYS A 70 3.38 -12.03 -18.43
CA LYS A 70 2.19 -12.89 -18.26
C LYS A 70 1.03 -12.14 -17.60
N LYS A 71 1.34 -11.18 -16.70
CA LYS A 71 0.34 -10.36 -16.00
C LYS A 71 -0.23 -9.25 -16.87
N MET A 72 0.39 -8.92 -18.01
CA MET A 72 -0.12 -7.91 -18.95
C MET A 72 -1.11 -8.47 -19.96
N ILE A 73 -1.17 -9.79 -20.12
CA ILE A 73 -2.03 -10.43 -21.11
C ILE A 73 -3.48 -10.39 -20.62
N ILE A 74 -4.29 -9.60 -21.30
CA ILE A 74 -5.75 -9.57 -21.13
C ILE A 74 -6.42 -10.51 -22.13
N PRO A 75 -7.52 -11.19 -21.74
CA PRO A 75 -8.19 -11.15 -20.44
C PRO A 75 -7.67 -12.19 -19.43
N THR A 76 -6.62 -12.96 -19.77
CA THR A 76 -6.19 -14.13 -18.97
C THR A 76 -5.78 -13.78 -17.55
N GLN A 77 -5.09 -12.65 -17.33
CA GLN A 77 -4.73 -12.22 -15.98
C GLN A 77 -5.96 -11.90 -15.14
N TYR A 78 -6.98 -11.25 -15.73
CA TYR A 78 -8.22 -10.92 -15.02
C TYR A 78 -8.96 -12.19 -14.58
N VAL A 79 -9.10 -13.17 -15.48
CA VAL A 79 -9.73 -14.46 -15.16
C VAL A 79 -8.94 -15.17 -14.06
N TYR A 80 -7.62 -15.26 -14.18
CA TYR A 80 -6.76 -15.87 -13.17
C TYR A 80 -6.92 -15.17 -11.81
N SER A 81 -6.78 -13.85 -11.75
CA SER A 81 -6.95 -13.07 -10.51
C SER A 81 -8.34 -13.23 -9.89
N ALA A 82 -9.41 -13.22 -10.69
CA ALA A 82 -10.77 -13.43 -10.19
C ALA A 82 -10.97 -14.84 -9.64
N THR A 83 -10.50 -15.88 -10.35
CA THR A 83 -10.60 -17.27 -9.87
C THR A 83 -9.77 -17.50 -8.61
N SER A 84 -8.56 -16.94 -8.53
CA SER A 84 -7.72 -16.99 -7.34
C SER A 84 -8.39 -16.28 -6.16
N TYR A 85 -8.94 -15.08 -6.38
CA TYR A 85 -9.69 -14.34 -5.36
C TYR A 85 -10.89 -15.14 -4.84
N VAL A 86 -11.70 -15.73 -5.74
CA VAL A 86 -12.86 -16.53 -5.34
C VAL A 86 -12.42 -17.77 -4.56
N LYS A 87 -11.39 -18.47 -5.05
CA LYS A 87 -10.86 -19.65 -4.40
C LYS A 87 -10.36 -19.33 -2.99
N GLU A 88 -9.60 -18.27 -2.86
CA GLU A 88 -8.95 -17.88 -1.60
C GLU A 88 -9.96 -17.39 -0.55
N ASN A 89 -10.94 -16.58 -0.96
CA ASN A 89 -11.92 -15.99 -0.04
C ASN A 89 -13.13 -16.87 0.27
N TYR A 90 -13.56 -17.73 -0.66
CA TYR A 90 -14.82 -18.49 -0.51
C TYR A 90 -14.67 -20.00 -0.52
N LEU A 91 -13.64 -20.55 -1.17
CA LEU A 91 -13.49 -22.00 -1.35
C LEU A 91 -12.39 -22.63 -0.48
N THR A 92 -11.55 -21.81 0.15
CA THR A 92 -10.46 -22.28 1.00
C THR A 92 -10.89 -22.26 2.45
N THR A 93 -10.66 -23.35 3.18
CA THR A 93 -10.93 -23.40 4.63
C THR A 93 -10.17 -22.28 5.35
N PRO A 94 -10.84 -21.51 6.24
CA PRO A 94 -10.16 -20.52 7.08
C PRO A 94 -9.07 -21.20 7.91
N GLN A 95 -7.91 -20.54 8.03
CA GLN A 95 -6.87 -21.04 8.93
C GLN A 95 -7.33 -20.75 10.37
N PRO A 96 -7.07 -21.67 11.33
CA PRO A 96 -7.35 -21.38 12.73
C PRO A 96 -6.46 -20.22 13.20
N TYR A 97 -7.03 -19.33 14.02
CA TYR A 97 -6.29 -18.22 14.59
C TYR A 97 -5.22 -18.74 15.56
N ARG A 98 -3.97 -18.28 15.43
CA ARG A 98 -2.85 -18.68 16.27
C ARG A 98 -2.39 -17.55 17.18
N GLU A 99 -2.55 -17.74 18.49
CA GLU A 99 -1.97 -16.84 19.48
C GLU A 99 -0.46 -17.03 19.57
N ILE A 100 0.29 -15.93 19.69
CA ILE A 100 1.75 -15.89 19.77
C ILE A 100 2.13 -15.00 20.95
N GLY A 101 3.22 -15.33 21.67
CA GLY A 101 3.70 -14.53 22.79
C GLY A 101 2.71 -14.49 23.95
N THR A 102 2.11 -15.63 24.30
CA THR A 102 1.13 -15.76 25.39
C THR A 102 1.75 -15.56 26.77
N ASP A 103 3.07 -15.67 26.87
CA ASP A 103 3.90 -15.42 28.04
C ASP A 103 4.49 -14.00 28.08
N ALA A 104 4.17 -13.16 27.09
CA ALA A 104 4.71 -11.80 27.01
C ALA A 104 4.27 -10.95 28.21
N GLN A 105 5.25 -10.44 28.95
CA GLN A 105 5.05 -9.58 30.11
C GLN A 105 6.12 -8.48 30.12
N GLN A 106 5.77 -7.32 30.66
CA GLN A 106 6.76 -6.28 30.95
C GLN A 106 7.66 -6.71 32.11
N SER A 107 8.93 -6.34 32.06
CA SER A 107 9.85 -6.64 33.16
C SER A 107 9.47 -5.89 34.44
N PRO A 108 9.77 -6.42 35.64
CA PRO A 108 9.50 -5.71 36.89
C PRO A 108 10.12 -4.31 36.94
N THR A 109 11.33 -4.16 36.37
CA THR A 109 12.00 -2.86 36.26
C THR A 109 11.23 -1.89 35.36
N ALA A 110 10.70 -2.34 34.22
CA ALA A 110 9.91 -1.48 33.33
C ALA A 110 8.58 -1.04 33.98
N LEU A 111 7.95 -1.93 34.76
CA LEU A 111 6.74 -1.62 35.51
C LEU A 111 7.00 -0.62 36.64
N GLN A 112 8.11 -0.79 37.36
CA GLN A 112 8.51 0.15 38.41
C GLN A 112 8.80 1.54 37.85
N GLN A 113 9.58 1.61 36.76
CA GLN A 113 9.89 2.90 36.11
C GLN A 113 8.64 3.61 35.60
N ALA A 114 7.65 2.86 35.11
CA ALA A 114 6.40 3.42 34.59
C ALA A 114 5.52 4.09 35.65
N GLN A 115 5.75 3.83 36.96
CA GLN A 115 5.04 4.51 38.04
C GLN A 115 5.45 5.99 38.15
N ASP A 116 6.73 6.29 37.93
CA ASP A 116 7.27 7.65 38.01
C ASP A 116 7.30 8.33 36.63
N LYS A 117 7.80 7.62 35.62
CA LYS A 117 7.97 8.14 34.25
C LYS A 117 7.69 7.06 33.21
N PRO A 118 6.43 6.93 32.74
CA PRO A 118 6.08 5.97 31.70
C PRO A 118 6.81 6.25 30.38
N THR A 119 7.17 5.18 29.68
CA THR A 119 7.77 5.26 28.35
C THR A 119 6.68 5.44 27.30
N LEU A 120 6.84 6.45 26.43
CA LEU A 120 6.02 6.64 25.24
C LEU A 120 6.87 6.40 23.99
N LEU A 121 6.49 5.41 23.19
CA LEU A 121 7.04 5.20 21.85
C LEU A 121 6.04 5.70 20.81
N VAL A 122 6.49 6.56 19.91
CA VAL A 122 5.72 6.91 18.70
C VAL A 122 6.32 6.17 17.51
N PHE A 123 5.53 5.31 16.88
CA PHE A 123 5.94 4.54 15.72
C PHE A 123 5.26 5.08 14.46
N VAL A 124 6.02 5.79 13.64
CA VAL A 124 5.50 6.41 12.41
C VAL A 124 5.66 5.45 11.24
N VAL A 125 4.53 5.01 10.67
CA VAL A 125 4.45 4.19 9.47
C VAL A 125 4.29 5.13 8.28
N GLY A 126 5.36 5.33 7.52
CA GLY A 126 5.35 6.15 6.30
C GLY A 126 4.73 5.43 5.09
N GLU A 127 4.50 6.18 4.02
CA GLU A 127 3.89 5.67 2.78
C GLU A 127 4.62 6.20 1.54
N THR A 128 4.93 5.32 0.58
CA THR A 128 5.54 5.56 -0.74
C THR A 128 6.93 6.27 -0.76
N ALA A 129 7.41 6.76 0.38
CA ALA A 129 8.70 7.41 0.52
C ALA A 129 9.87 6.44 0.22
N ARG A 130 10.91 6.92 -0.47
CA ARG A 130 12.09 6.10 -0.84
C ARG A 130 13.40 6.73 -0.38
N THR A 131 14.32 5.88 0.08
CA THR A 131 15.63 6.30 0.62
C THR A 131 16.44 7.18 -0.34
N GLN A 132 16.32 6.97 -1.65
CA GLN A 132 17.06 7.72 -2.68
C GLN A 132 16.76 9.22 -2.70
N ASN A 133 15.64 9.66 -2.11
CA ASN A 133 15.24 11.07 -2.04
C ASN A 133 15.35 11.64 -0.61
N TYR A 134 16.03 10.94 0.31
CA TYR A 134 16.32 11.46 1.65
C TYR A 134 17.70 12.11 1.70
N GLN A 135 17.74 13.41 2.04
CA GLN A 135 18.98 14.16 2.21
C GLN A 135 19.89 13.53 3.28
N LEU A 136 19.29 13.07 4.39
CA LEU A 136 19.99 12.36 5.47
C LEU A 136 20.70 11.08 4.98
N ASN A 137 20.28 10.54 3.84
CA ASN A 137 20.84 9.35 3.22
C ASN A 137 21.78 9.66 2.05
N GLY A 138 22.09 10.94 1.80
CA GLY A 138 23.02 11.39 0.77
C GLY A 138 22.34 11.93 -0.50
N TYR A 139 21.03 12.16 -0.49
CA TYR A 139 20.37 12.88 -1.58
C TYR A 139 20.83 14.34 -1.63
N GLU A 140 21.06 14.87 -2.84
CA GLU A 140 21.66 16.19 -3.03
C GLU A 140 20.71 17.35 -2.70
N ARG A 141 19.40 17.11 -2.74
CA ARG A 141 18.39 18.14 -2.46
C ARG A 141 18.01 18.13 -0.98
N GLU A 142 17.68 19.31 -0.47
CA GLU A 142 17.32 19.52 0.94
C GLU A 142 15.89 19.01 1.24
N THR A 143 15.71 17.70 1.26
CA THR A 143 14.41 17.06 1.56
C THR A 143 14.20 16.79 3.05
N ASN A 144 15.23 16.90 3.89
CA ASN A 144 15.14 16.72 5.35
C ASN A 144 15.71 17.89 6.16
N PRO A 145 15.31 19.15 5.90
CA PRO A 145 15.87 20.34 6.57
C PRO A 145 15.50 20.44 8.06
N TYR A 146 14.37 19.86 8.48
CA TYR A 146 13.81 20.01 9.82
C TYR A 146 14.43 18.97 10.76
N THR A 147 14.39 17.69 10.37
CA THR A 147 14.95 16.62 11.23
C THR A 147 16.48 16.58 11.23
N SER A 148 17.16 17.09 10.20
CA SER A 148 18.63 17.16 10.18
C SER A 148 19.23 18.11 11.22
N GLN A 149 18.43 19.01 11.79
CA GLN A 149 18.83 19.89 12.90
C GLN A 149 18.68 19.22 14.27
N LEU A 150 18.10 18.01 14.30
CA LEU A 150 17.89 17.22 15.49
C LEU A 150 18.94 16.10 15.57
N ASP A 151 19.14 15.54 16.77
CA ASP A 151 20.05 14.41 16.99
C ASP A 151 19.39 13.09 16.54
N VAL A 152 19.12 12.97 15.24
CA VAL A 152 18.45 11.81 14.63
C VAL A 152 19.44 10.79 14.10
N ILE A 153 19.10 9.52 14.25
CA ILE A 153 19.82 8.41 13.63
C ILE A 153 19.11 8.05 12.32
N SER A 154 19.81 8.16 11.19
CA SER A 154 19.29 7.78 9.88
C SER A 154 19.90 6.46 9.39
N PHE A 155 19.04 5.51 9.02
CA PHE A 155 19.45 4.20 8.51
C PHE A 155 19.45 4.23 6.98
N LYS A 156 20.62 4.04 6.36
CA LYS A 156 20.80 4.14 4.91
C LYS A 156 20.49 2.85 4.16
N ASP A 157 20.69 1.70 4.79
CA ASP A 157 20.54 0.37 4.19
C ASP A 157 19.34 -0.37 4.80
N VAL A 158 18.14 0.00 4.33
CA VAL A 158 16.87 -0.60 4.77
C VAL A 158 16.03 -0.91 3.54
N ALA A 159 15.45 -2.11 3.51
CA ALA A 159 14.56 -2.56 2.45
C ALA A 159 13.20 -2.97 3.03
N SER A 160 12.13 -2.67 2.29
CA SER A 160 10.77 -3.04 2.67
C SER A 160 10.50 -4.53 2.49
N CYS A 161 9.45 -5.03 3.16
CA CYS A 161 8.96 -6.38 2.94
C CYS A 161 8.29 -6.54 1.56
N GLY A 162 7.51 -5.56 1.13
CA GLY A 162 6.87 -5.52 -0.18
C GLY A 162 6.86 -4.12 -0.80
N THR A 163 6.21 -3.99 -1.96
CA THR A 163 6.09 -2.73 -2.70
C THR A 163 4.67 -2.17 -2.69
N ALA A 164 3.79 -2.70 -1.85
CA ALA A 164 2.41 -2.26 -1.69
C ALA A 164 2.04 -2.29 -0.21
N THR A 165 1.28 -1.29 0.24
CA THR A 165 0.88 -1.12 1.65
C THR A 165 0.15 -2.36 2.18
N ALA A 166 -0.71 -2.96 1.36
CA ALA A 166 -1.46 -4.18 1.70
C ALA A 166 -0.57 -5.43 1.94
N VAL A 167 0.71 -5.38 1.55
CA VAL A 167 1.70 -6.43 1.81
C VAL A 167 2.66 -5.99 2.92
N SER A 168 3.23 -4.79 2.81
CA SER A 168 4.29 -4.32 3.70
C SER A 168 3.82 -4.11 5.14
N VAL A 169 2.63 -3.50 5.33
CA VAL A 169 2.12 -3.19 6.67
C VAL A 169 1.86 -4.46 7.48
N PRO A 170 1.06 -5.44 7.01
CA PRO A 170 0.91 -6.69 7.77
C PRO A 170 2.24 -7.43 7.96
N CYS A 171 3.13 -7.43 6.96
CA CYS A 171 4.40 -8.12 7.07
C CYS A 171 5.29 -7.56 8.18
N MET A 172 5.47 -6.23 8.25
CA MET A 172 6.38 -5.60 9.22
C MET A 172 5.90 -5.72 10.67
N PHE A 173 4.60 -5.88 10.89
CA PHE A 173 4.04 -6.14 12.21
C PHE A 173 3.94 -7.64 12.54
N SER A 174 4.08 -8.52 11.54
CA SER A 174 4.08 -9.98 11.77
C SER A 174 5.45 -10.48 12.22
N GLN A 175 5.49 -11.66 12.83
CA GLN A 175 6.73 -12.39 13.10
C GLN A 175 7.35 -13.03 11.83
N LEU A 176 6.69 -12.95 10.67
CA LEU A 176 7.15 -13.59 9.44
C LEU A 176 8.23 -12.75 8.77
N THR A 177 9.31 -13.40 8.33
CA THR A 177 10.33 -12.72 7.53
C THR A 177 9.81 -12.42 6.13
N ARG A 178 10.44 -11.46 5.43
CA ARG A 178 10.08 -11.11 4.04
C ARG A 178 9.93 -12.32 3.11
N ASN A 179 10.84 -13.30 3.22
CA ASN A 179 10.86 -14.46 2.35
C ASN A 179 9.81 -15.52 2.73
N GLN A 180 9.23 -15.43 3.92
CA GLN A 180 8.25 -16.37 4.47
C GLN A 180 6.88 -15.72 4.67
N PHE A 181 6.72 -14.46 4.28
CA PHE A 181 5.48 -13.74 4.48
C PHE A 181 4.36 -14.36 3.62
N ASP A 182 3.35 -14.85 4.30
CA ASP A 182 2.09 -15.29 3.74
C ASP A 182 0.98 -14.46 4.38
N ARG A 183 0.19 -13.77 3.54
CA ARG A 183 -0.83 -12.83 4.01
C ARG A 183 -1.87 -13.52 4.88
N LYS A 184 -2.34 -14.70 4.45
CA LYS A 184 -3.37 -15.45 5.16
C LYS A 184 -2.87 -15.92 6.52
N GLN A 185 -1.64 -16.43 6.59
CA GLN A 185 -1.02 -16.80 7.86
C GLN A 185 -0.83 -15.60 8.78
N ALA A 186 -0.40 -14.45 8.25
CA ALA A 186 -0.22 -13.23 9.04
C ALA A 186 -1.54 -12.71 9.62
N ASP A 187 -2.62 -12.72 8.85
CA ASP A 187 -3.94 -12.28 9.31
C ASP A 187 -4.57 -13.25 10.34
N ASN A 188 -4.16 -14.51 10.35
CA ASN A 188 -4.68 -15.55 11.26
C ASN A 188 -3.71 -15.86 12.41
N GLN A 189 -2.91 -14.89 12.84
CA GLN A 189 -2.05 -15.02 14.01
C GLN A 189 -1.83 -13.67 14.69
N ASP A 190 -1.43 -13.70 15.95
CA ASP A 190 -1.06 -12.47 16.66
C ASP A 190 0.12 -11.76 15.98
N ASN A 191 0.03 -10.44 15.88
CA ASN A 191 1.07 -9.56 15.43
C ASN A 191 1.76 -8.85 16.63
N ALA A 192 2.74 -8.01 16.35
CA ALA A 192 3.50 -7.31 17.38
C ALA A 192 2.61 -6.45 18.32
N LEU A 193 1.55 -5.83 17.82
CA LEU A 193 0.62 -5.04 18.63
C LEU A 193 -0.21 -5.93 19.57
N ASP A 194 -0.68 -7.09 19.10
CA ASP A 194 -1.40 -8.04 19.95
C ASP A 194 -0.53 -8.51 21.13
N ILE A 195 0.74 -8.79 20.87
CA ILE A 195 1.71 -9.22 21.89
C ILE A 195 1.99 -8.09 22.88
N MET A 196 2.17 -6.85 22.41
CA MET A 196 2.36 -5.69 23.27
C MET A 196 1.13 -5.41 24.15
N GLN A 197 -0.07 -5.52 23.58
CA GLN A 197 -1.33 -5.36 24.30
C GLN A 197 -1.43 -6.38 25.44
N ARG A 198 -1.11 -7.65 25.16
CA ARG A 198 -1.11 -8.72 26.16
C ARG A 198 -0.11 -8.45 27.29
N ALA A 199 1.06 -7.91 26.96
CA ALA A 199 2.06 -7.51 27.94
C ALA A 199 1.64 -6.30 28.79
N GLY A 200 0.45 -5.71 28.57
CA GLY A 200 -0.10 -4.59 29.32
C GLY A 200 0.45 -3.23 28.88
N ILE A 201 0.94 -3.12 27.64
CA ILE A 201 1.31 -1.84 27.04
C ILE A 201 0.05 -1.22 26.45
N ASP A 202 -0.19 0.06 26.73
CA ASP A 202 -1.35 0.78 26.19
C ASP A 202 -1.07 1.20 24.73
N LEU A 203 -2.01 0.94 23.84
CA LEU A 203 -1.80 1.04 22.39
C LEU A 203 -2.85 1.91 21.73
N LEU A 204 -2.38 2.82 20.88
CA LEU A 204 -3.21 3.67 20.04
C LEU A 204 -2.72 3.63 18.60
N TRP A 205 -3.64 3.43 17.65
CA TRP A 205 -3.38 3.60 16.22
C TRP A 205 -4.07 4.85 15.70
N LYS A 206 -3.30 5.80 15.15
CA LYS A 206 -3.80 6.97 14.43
C LYS A 206 -3.63 6.75 12.93
N GLU A 207 -4.72 6.86 12.18
CA GLU A 207 -4.80 6.44 10.78
C GLU A 207 -5.07 7.62 9.82
N ASN A 208 -4.23 7.79 8.80
CA ASN A 208 -4.44 8.75 7.70
C ASN A 208 -4.10 8.20 6.31
N ASP A 209 -3.76 6.91 6.13
CA ASP A 209 -3.44 6.29 4.84
C ASP A 209 -4.65 5.59 4.17
N GLY A 210 -5.71 5.32 4.92
CA GLY A 210 -6.94 4.68 4.43
C GLY A 210 -7.02 3.22 4.83
N GLY A 211 -6.35 2.87 5.93
CA GLY A 211 -6.57 1.66 6.69
C GLY A 211 -5.27 1.06 7.21
N ASP A 212 -5.36 0.46 8.39
CA ASP A 212 -4.31 -0.29 9.09
C ASP A 212 -4.04 -1.67 8.48
N LYS A 213 -4.78 -2.03 7.43
CA LYS A 213 -4.66 -3.30 6.70
C LYS A 213 -4.85 -4.53 7.60
N GLU A 214 -5.74 -4.42 8.60
CA GLU A 214 -6.06 -5.41 9.65
C GLU A 214 -5.00 -5.57 10.75
N VAL A 215 -3.97 -4.73 10.81
CA VAL A 215 -2.93 -4.83 11.85
C VAL A 215 -3.42 -4.35 13.22
N ALA A 216 -4.22 -3.30 13.28
CA ALA A 216 -4.68 -2.68 14.53
C ALA A 216 -6.07 -3.18 14.97
N HIS A 217 -6.47 -4.38 14.55
CA HIS A 217 -7.84 -4.90 14.69
C HIS A 217 -8.31 -5.13 16.15
N LYS A 218 -7.39 -5.24 17.13
CA LYS A 218 -7.70 -5.41 18.56
C LYS A 218 -7.40 -4.20 19.46
N ILE A 219 -6.90 -3.10 18.89
CA ILE A 219 -6.49 -1.94 19.67
C ILE A 219 -7.35 -0.71 19.34
N LYS A 220 -7.22 0.34 20.17
CA LYS A 220 -7.93 1.60 19.92
C LYS A 220 -7.41 2.22 18.63
N LYS A 221 -8.33 2.53 17.71
CA LYS A 221 -8.04 3.19 16.43
C LYS A 221 -8.77 4.52 16.33
N ILE A 222 -8.05 5.56 15.92
CA ILE A 222 -8.59 6.89 15.62
C ILE A 222 -8.23 7.20 14.17
N GLU A 223 -9.24 7.34 13.32
CA GLU A 223 -9.05 7.67 11.92
C GLU A 223 -9.34 9.15 11.69
N VAL A 224 -8.45 9.81 10.93
CA VAL A 224 -8.65 11.20 10.52
C VAL A 224 -9.84 11.27 9.57
N ASP A 225 -10.84 12.09 9.93
CA ASP A 225 -12.00 12.30 9.06
C ASP A 225 -11.64 13.18 7.85
N ARG A 226 -11.36 12.50 6.73
CA ARG A 226 -11.00 13.13 5.45
C ARG A 226 -12.10 13.99 4.83
N LYS A 227 -13.35 13.88 5.31
CA LYS A 227 -14.49 14.67 4.81
C LYS A 227 -14.52 16.08 5.39
N GLN A 228 -13.73 16.35 6.43
CA GLN A 228 -13.61 17.68 7.00
C GLN A 228 -13.07 18.68 5.97
N GLN A 229 -13.53 19.92 6.08
CA GLN A 229 -13.02 21.06 5.32
C GLN A 229 -12.45 22.09 6.29
N ASN A 230 -11.14 22.06 6.48
CA ASN A 230 -10.41 22.94 7.38
C ASN A 230 -8.98 23.17 6.84
N ALA A 231 -8.09 23.74 7.65
CA ALA A 231 -6.72 24.02 7.23
C ALA A 231 -5.90 22.75 6.87
N LEU A 232 -6.27 21.60 7.42
CA LEU A 232 -5.54 20.33 7.23
C LEU A 232 -6.20 19.40 6.22
N CYS A 233 -7.50 19.58 5.95
CA CYS A 233 -8.32 18.68 5.15
C CYS A 233 -9.15 19.43 4.11
N ASN A 234 -9.24 18.89 2.89
CA ASN A 234 -9.95 19.53 1.77
C ASN A 234 -11.25 18.81 1.36
N GLY A 235 -11.77 17.91 2.21
CA GLY A 235 -12.93 17.07 1.92
C GLY A 235 -12.65 15.82 1.07
N GLN A 236 -11.42 15.62 0.61
CA GLN A 236 -10.98 14.42 -0.11
C GLN A 236 -9.81 13.72 0.59
N THR A 237 -8.87 14.50 1.12
CA THR A 237 -7.66 14.04 1.79
C THR A 237 -7.27 15.04 2.88
N CYS A 238 -6.42 14.60 3.80
CA CYS A 238 -5.86 15.42 4.86
C CYS A 238 -4.34 15.33 4.83
N TYR A 239 -3.68 16.44 5.17
CA TYR A 239 -2.26 16.44 5.46
C TYR A 239 -1.96 15.65 6.74
N ASP A 240 -0.82 15.00 6.81
CA ASP A 240 -0.44 14.15 7.94
C ASP A 240 -0.29 14.89 9.28
N MET A 241 -0.16 16.22 9.26
CA MET A 241 -0.28 17.05 10.48
C MET A 241 -1.60 16.82 11.23
N ALA A 242 -2.66 16.37 10.55
CA ALA A 242 -3.95 16.03 11.18
C ALA A 242 -3.84 14.89 12.21
N LEU A 243 -2.82 14.03 12.09
CA LEU A 243 -2.57 12.97 13.07
C LEU A 243 -2.05 13.52 14.41
N LEU A 244 -1.56 14.77 14.45
CA LEU A 244 -1.14 15.42 15.69
C LEU A 244 -2.26 16.17 16.40
N SER A 245 -3.44 16.29 15.78
CA SER A 245 -4.64 16.80 16.44
C SER A 245 -4.98 15.94 17.66
N ASP A 246 -5.26 16.58 18.80
CA ASP A 246 -5.58 15.96 20.08
C ASP A 246 -4.53 14.98 20.65
N PHE A 247 -3.33 14.93 20.06
CA PHE A 247 -2.28 13.96 20.44
C PHE A 247 -1.95 14.00 21.94
N ASP A 248 -1.78 15.20 22.51
CA ASP A 248 -1.38 15.35 23.92
C ASP A 248 -2.49 14.83 24.87
N GLN A 249 -3.75 15.11 24.51
CA GLN A 249 -4.92 14.68 25.27
C GLN A 249 -5.18 13.17 25.15
N GLU A 250 -4.96 12.60 23.97
CA GLU A 250 -5.06 11.16 23.75
C GLU A 250 -3.97 10.42 24.54
N VAL A 251 -2.73 10.90 24.47
CA VAL A 251 -1.60 10.34 25.20
C VAL A 251 -1.82 10.47 26.71
N SER A 252 -2.32 11.61 27.22
CA SER A 252 -2.58 11.79 28.65
C SER A 252 -3.65 10.84 29.19
N ASN A 253 -4.55 10.36 28.33
CA ASN A 253 -5.59 9.40 28.69
C ASN A 253 -5.10 7.94 28.67
N MET A 254 -3.89 7.68 28.16
CA MET A 254 -3.26 6.37 28.17
C MET A 254 -2.56 6.10 29.51
N ASN A 255 -2.42 4.82 29.86
CA ASN A 255 -1.85 4.39 31.14
C ASN A 255 -0.54 3.62 30.97
N GLY A 256 0.39 3.80 31.92
CA GLY A 256 1.65 3.07 31.95
C GLY A 256 2.51 3.25 30.69
N ASN A 257 3.32 2.25 30.37
CA ASN A 257 4.10 2.25 29.13
C ASN A 257 3.16 2.13 27.93
N ARG A 258 3.44 2.92 26.88
CA ARG A 258 2.49 3.16 25.79
C ARG A 258 3.16 3.28 24.43
N VAL A 259 2.44 2.87 23.40
CA VAL A 259 2.84 3.02 22.00
C VAL A 259 1.73 3.70 21.21
N VAL A 260 2.08 4.74 20.46
CA VAL A 260 1.21 5.37 19.48
C VAL A 260 1.76 5.09 18.09
N ALA A 261 1.05 4.30 17.30
CA ALA A 261 1.35 4.11 15.89
C ALA A 261 0.66 5.21 15.06
N MET A 262 1.39 5.88 14.19
CA MET A 262 0.86 6.92 13.29
C MET A 262 1.07 6.49 11.84
N HIS A 263 -0.01 6.19 11.13
CA HIS A 263 0.04 5.74 9.74
C HIS A 263 -0.23 6.91 8.78
N LEU A 264 0.84 7.34 8.11
CA LEU A 264 0.86 8.51 7.26
C LEU A 264 0.37 8.17 5.85
N ILE A 265 -0.30 9.11 5.18
CA ILE A 265 -0.46 9.03 3.72
C ILE A 265 0.83 9.40 2.99
N GLY A 266 1.75 10.12 3.66
CA GLY A 266 3.13 10.32 3.24
C GLY A 266 3.26 10.82 1.80
N SER A 267 3.93 10.03 0.97
CA SER A 267 4.21 10.36 -0.44
C SER A 267 3.28 9.64 -1.41
N HIS A 268 2.08 9.22 -0.98
CA HIS A 268 1.16 8.44 -1.81
C HIS A 268 0.75 9.20 -3.07
N GLY A 269 0.97 8.58 -4.23
CA GLY A 269 0.62 9.09 -5.55
C GLY A 269 -0.78 8.66 -6.03
N PRO A 270 -1.19 9.04 -7.25
CA PRO A 270 -0.48 9.95 -8.14
C PRO A 270 -0.70 11.44 -7.78
N THR A 271 -1.55 11.76 -6.80
CA THR A 271 -1.83 13.14 -6.38
C THR A 271 -0.79 13.68 -5.40
N TYR A 272 0.51 13.55 -5.70
CA TYR A 272 1.60 13.98 -4.80
C TYR A 272 1.45 15.43 -4.32
N PHE A 273 0.95 16.33 -5.19
CA PHE A 273 0.68 17.73 -4.87
C PHE A 273 -0.37 17.97 -3.76
N GLN A 274 -1.12 16.93 -3.37
CA GLN A 274 -2.06 16.98 -2.26
C GLN A 274 -1.45 16.49 -0.93
N ARG A 275 -0.16 16.12 -0.91
CA ARG A 275 0.53 15.65 0.31
C ARG A 275 1.16 16.77 1.11
N TYR A 276 1.23 17.98 0.56
CA TYR A 276 1.75 19.18 1.22
C TYR A 276 0.85 20.39 0.90
N PRO A 277 0.74 21.36 1.82
CA PRO A 277 0.04 22.60 1.54
C PRO A 277 0.84 23.50 0.59
N LYS A 278 0.15 24.38 -0.14
CA LYS A 278 0.76 25.21 -1.21
C LYS A 278 1.93 26.04 -0.70
N GLU A 279 1.83 26.57 0.52
CA GLU A 279 2.87 27.35 1.20
C GLU A 279 4.11 26.53 1.59
N LYS A 280 4.04 25.19 1.54
CA LYS A 280 5.16 24.27 1.78
C LYS A 280 5.73 23.68 0.48
N ALA A 281 5.29 24.16 -0.67
CA ALA A 281 5.78 23.73 -1.98
C ALA A 281 7.14 24.40 -2.31
N PHE A 282 8.22 23.85 -1.75
CA PHE A 282 9.56 24.42 -1.80
C PHE A 282 10.26 24.26 -3.16
N PHE A 283 10.26 23.04 -3.72
CA PHE A 283 10.80 22.76 -5.04
C PHE A 283 9.75 23.10 -6.11
N GLN A 284 10.14 23.90 -7.10
CA GLN A 284 9.25 24.45 -8.13
C GLN A 284 9.91 24.41 -9.52
N PRO A 285 9.12 24.32 -10.61
CA PRO A 285 7.67 24.09 -10.63
C PRO A 285 7.30 22.69 -10.12
N ASP A 286 6.13 22.55 -9.49
CA ASP A 286 5.55 21.26 -9.12
C ASP A 286 4.51 20.77 -10.16
N CYS A 287 3.96 19.58 -9.95
CA CYS A 287 3.02 18.87 -10.82
C CYS A 287 1.64 18.84 -10.14
N PRO A 288 0.80 19.88 -10.30
CA PRO A 288 -0.46 20.04 -9.58
C PRO A 288 -1.61 19.23 -10.21
N ARG A 289 -1.36 17.97 -10.59
CA ARG A 289 -2.33 17.11 -11.28
C ARG A 289 -2.15 15.63 -10.96
N ALA A 290 -3.23 14.86 -11.15
CA ALA A 290 -3.24 13.42 -10.87
C ALA A 290 -2.74 12.57 -12.07
N ASP A 291 -2.87 13.08 -13.29
CA ASP A 291 -2.34 12.48 -14.51
C ASP A 291 -0.90 12.95 -14.74
N ILE A 292 -0.02 12.46 -13.87
CA ILE A 292 1.40 12.83 -13.76
C ILE A 292 2.18 12.61 -15.06
N GLU A 293 1.70 11.74 -15.96
CA GLU A 293 2.29 11.52 -17.29
C GLU A 293 2.29 12.78 -18.17
N ASN A 294 1.49 13.78 -17.82
CA ASN A 294 1.41 15.07 -18.50
C ASN A 294 2.24 16.17 -17.82
N CYS A 295 3.10 15.81 -16.86
CA CYS A 295 4.12 16.67 -16.28
C CYS A 295 5.51 16.26 -16.80
N SER A 296 6.45 17.20 -16.77
CA SER A 296 7.86 16.89 -16.96
C SER A 296 8.38 16.03 -15.80
N VAL A 297 9.47 15.28 -16.06
CA VAL A 297 10.14 14.50 -15.01
C VAL A 297 10.58 15.40 -13.86
N GLU A 298 11.07 16.60 -14.15
CA GLU A 298 11.49 17.56 -13.14
C GLU A 298 10.33 18.00 -12.24
N GLU A 299 9.18 18.35 -12.81
CA GLU A 299 7.97 18.70 -12.03
C GLU A 299 7.54 17.54 -11.13
N ILE A 300 7.56 16.30 -11.63
CA ILE A 300 7.22 15.11 -10.84
C ILE A 300 8.21 14.94 -9.68
N VAL A 301 9.52 15.07 -9.94
CA VAL A 301 10.56 14.97 -8.90
C VAL A 301 10.41 16.08 -7.87
N ASN A 302 10.20 17.34 -8.29
CA ASN A 302 9.97 18.47 -7.39
C ASN A 302 8.75 18.24 -6.49
N THR A 303 7.65 17.76 -7.07
CA THR A 303 6.42 17.43 -6.33
C THR A 303 6.66 16.33 -5.30
N TYR A 304 7.37 15.27 -5.69
CA TYR A 304 7.72 14.17 -4.80
C TYR A 304 8.67 14.61 -3.68
N ASP A 305 9.69 15.42 -3.99
CA ASP A 305 10.61 15.94 -2.98
C ASP A 305 9.90 16.84 -1.96
N ASN A 306 8.89 17.60 -2.40
CA ASN A 306 8.03 18.37 -1.51
C ASN A 306 7.21 17.47 -0.56
N THR A 307 6.79 16.26 -0.99
CA THR A 307 6.11 15.32 -0.08
C THR A 307 7.05 14.82 1.01
N ILE A 308 8.30 14.48 0.66
CA ILE A 308 9.34 14.07 1.63
C ILE A 308 9.65 15.20 2.60
N ARG A 309 9.83 16.42 2.09
CA ARG A 309 10.09 17.62 2.92
C ARG A 309 8.93 17.95 3.86
N TYR A 310 7.69 17.67 3.45
CA TYR A 310 6.55 17.86 4.32
C TYR A 310 6.42 16.74 5.38
N THR A 311 6.69 15.48 5.02
CA THR A 311 6.82 14.40 6.02
C THR A 311 7.92 14.71 7.03
N ASP A 312 9.06 15.26 6.60
CA ASP A 312 10.14 15.70 7.48
C ASP A 312 9.68 16.74 8.51
N PHE A 313 8.89 17.73 8.07
CA PHE A 313 8.25 18.70 8.96
C PHE A 313 7.31 18.01 9.98
N VAL A 314 6.45 17.09 9.54
CA VAL A 314 5.55 16.35 10.43
C VAL A 314 6.32 15.56 11.49
N LEU A 315 7.43 14.93 11.11
CA LEU A 315 8.31 14.19 12.03
C LEU A 315 8.96 15.12 13.06
N GLU A 316 9.46 16.29 12.65
CA GLU A 316 9.98 17.29 13.57
C GLU A 316 8.92 17.76 14.58
N GLN A 317 7.71 18.06 14.12
CA GLN A 317 6.59 18.46 14.99
C GLN A 317 6.20 17.34 15.96
N THR A 318 6.27 16.08 15.52
CA THR A 318 6.05 14.91 16.37
C THR A 318 7.11 14.81 17.45
N ILE A 319 8.40 14.93 17.10
CA ILE A 319 9.51 14.90 18.05
C ILE A 319 9.40 16.03 19.07
N ASN A 320 9.01 17.24 18.63
CA ASN A 320 8.84 18.38 19.53
C ASN A 320 7.74 18.18 20.57
N LYS A 321 6.70 17.39 20.28
CA LYS A 321 5.66 17.01 21.26
C LYS A 321 6.16 16.02 22.32
N LEU A 322 7.28 15.33 22.07
CA LEU A 322 7.85 14.33 22.97
C LEU A 322 8.94 14.89 23.89
N LYS A 323 9.43 16.10 23.62
CA LYS A 323 10.42 16.81 24.44
C LYS A 323 9.76 17.50 25.63
#